data_AF-A0A1S6EUE6-F1
#
_entry.id   AF-A0A1S6EUE6-F1
#
_cell.length_a   1.000
_cell.length_b   1.000
_cell.length_c   1.000
_cell.angle_alpha   90.00
_cell.angle_beta   90.00
_cell.angle_gamma   90.00
#
_symmetry.space_group_name_H-M   'P 1'
#
loop_
_entity.id
_entity.type
_entity.pdbx_description
1 polymer ?
#
loop_
_entity_poly.entity_id
_entity_poly.type
_entity_poly.pdbx_seq_one_letter_code
_entity_poly.pdbx_strand_id
1 'polypeptide(L)'
;MTALRALSAKGWAALAGGLLITGLVLAALAAAVQTPPAGPAASDRPRATVSAELDRCRALGVDGGADPVCQAAWKARRDAFFGKGDGS
;
A
#
# COMPACT_ATOMS: atom_id res chain seq x y z
N MET A 1 41.74 -4.10 36.76
CA MET A 1 41.49 -3.06 35.75
C MET A 1 42.39 -3.26 34.54
N THR A 2 42.11 -4.23 33.65
CA THR A 2 42.87 -4.35 32.39
C THR A 2 42.09 -5.12 31.33
N ALA A 3 41.00 -4.53 30.82
CA ALA A 3 40.28 -5.08 29.66
C ALA A 3 39.92 -4.00 28.63
N LEU A 4 40.73 -2.95 28.52
CA LEU A 4 40.58 -1.90 27.50
C LEU A 4 41.77 -1.90 26.52
N ARG A 5 42.10 -3.04 25.90
CA ARG A 5 43.10 -3.05 24.81
C ARG A 5 42.85 -4.17 23.80
N ALA A 6 41.73 -4.14 23.08
CA ALA A 6 41.61 -4.86 21.82
C ALA A 6 40.42 -4.40 20.95
N LEU A 7 40.22 -3.09 20.75
CA LEU A 7 39.49 -2.66 19.56
C LEU A 7 40.50 -2.20 18.52
N SER A 8 40.93 -3.15 17.69
CA SER A 8 41.74 -2.90 16.50
C SER A 8 41.07 -1.84 15.61
N ALA A 9 41.83 -0.98 14.95
CA ALA A 9 41.32 0.12 14.10
C ALA A 9 40.25 -0.32 13.07
N LYS A 10 40.30 -1.59 12.64
CA LYS A 10 39.28 -2.23 11.80
C LYS A 10 37.89 -2.34 12.46
N GLY A 11 37.83 -2.54 13.78
CA GLY A 11 36.57 -2.57 14.55
C GLY A 11 35.92 -1.19 14.67
N TRP A 12 36.71 -0.12 14.70
CA TRP A 12 36.21 1.26 14.72
C TRP A 12 35.64 1.68 13.35
N ALA A 13 36.27 1.25 12.25
CA ALA A 13 35.76 1.49 10.91
C ALA A 13 34.40 0.81 10.65
N ALA A 14 34.21 -0.42 11.15
CA ALA A 14 32.93 -1.13 11.06
C ALA A 14 31.82 -0.42 11.86
N LEU A 15 32.12 0.09 13.06
CA LEU A 15 31.18 0.86 13.87
C LEU A 15 30.84 2.22 13.23
N ALA A 16 31.84 2.91 12.69
CA ALA A 16 31.64 4.17 11.97
C ALA A 16 30.79 3.99 10.71
N GLY A 17 31.03 2.93 9.93
CA GLY A 17 30.22 2.57 8.77
C GLY A 17 28.76 2.25 9.16
N GLY A 18 28.57 1.47 10.22
CA GLY A 18 27.23 1.16 10.74
C GLY A 18 26.45 2.39 11.20
N LEU A 19 27.12 3.31 11.91
CA LEU A 19 26.51 4.57 12.35
C LEU A 19 26.16 5.49 11.18
N LEU A 20 26.99 5.55 10.14
CA LEU A 20 26.71 6.33 8.93
C LEU A 20 25.48 5.81 8.19
N ILE A 21 25.39 4.50 7.95
CA ILE A 21 24.23 3.88 7.30
C ILE A 21 22.96 4.12 8.12
N THR A 22 23.03 3.93 9.44
CA THR A 22 21.90 4.17 10.34
C THR A 22 21.43 5.62 10.31
N GLY A 23 22.37 6.58 10.31
CA GLY A 23 22.04 8.01 10.20
C GLY A 23 21.35 8.36 8.87
N LEU A 24 21.81 7.77 7.77
CA LEU A 24 21.24 8.00 6.43
C LEU A 24 19.80 7.47 6.31
N VAL A 25 19.54 6.29 6.87
CA VAL A 25 18.19 5.69 6.92
C VAL A 25 17.25 6.55 7.77
N LEU A 26 17.69 7.00 8.94
CA LEU A 26 16.88 7.85 9.83
C LEU A 26 16.57 9.21 9.18
N ALA A 27 17.52 9.82 8.47
CA ALA A 27 17.30 11.06 7.76
C ALA A 27 16.28 10.92 6.61
N ALA A 28 16.35 9.81 5.84
CA ALA A 28 15.39 9.53 4.78
C ALA A 28 13.96 9.30 5.33
N LEU A 29 13.84 8.56 6.43
CA LEU A 29 12.55 8.36 7.13
C LEU A 29 11.98 9.68 7.64
N ALA A 30 12.81 10.54 8.24
CA ALA A 30 12.41 11.85 8.75
C ALA A 30 11.96 12.81 7.63
N ALA A 31 12.56 12.71 6.44
CA ALA A 31 12.11 13.48 5.26
C ALA A 31 10.76 12.99 4.72
N ALA A 32 10.52 11.67 4.77
CA ALA A 32 9.28 11.06 4.29
C ALA A 32 8.05 11.44 5.16
N VAL A 33 8.21 11.58 6.48
CA VAL A 33 7.09 11.99 7.36
C VAL A 33 6.74 13.47 7.26
N GLN A 34 7.66 14.33 6.80
CA GLN A 34 7.44 15.78 6.71
C GLN A 34 6.77 16.21 5.40
N THR A 35 6.69 15.32 4.42
CA THR A 35 6.02 15.61 3.16
C THR A 35 4.63 14.98 3.21
N PRO A 36 3.55 15.72 3.53
CA PRO A 36 2.22 15.20 3.29
C PRO A 36 2.12 14.85 1.80
N PRO A 37 1.74 13.62 1.43
CA PRO A 37 1.59 13.29 0.04
C PRO A 37 0.61 14.28 -0.56
N ALA A 38 1.05 15.03 -1.57
CA ALA A 38 0.13 15.80 -2.41
C ALA A 38 -0.82 14.78 -3.01
N GLY A 39 -1.99 14.63 -2.38
CA GLY A 39 -3.01 13.68 -2.82
C GLY A 39 -3.33 14.01 -4.27
N PRO A 40 -3.43 13.00 -5.16
CA PRO A 40 -3.84 13.27 -6.53
C PRO A 40 -5.15 14.06 -6.50
N ALA A 41 -5.17 15.22 -7.17
CA ALA A 41 -6.37 16.02 -7.32
C ALA A 41 -7.49 15.08 -7.77
N ALA A 42 -8.59 15.05 -7.01
CA ALA A 42 -9.71 14.15 -7.27
C ALA A 42 -10.13 14.35 -8.73
N SER A 43 -9.83 13.37 -9.58
CA SER A 43 -10.32 13.37 -10.96
C SER A 43 -11.83 13.33 -10.89
N ASP A 44 -12.46 14.33 -11.49
CA ASP A 44 -13.90 14.44 -11.75
C ASP A 44 -14.31 13.41 -12.83
N ARG A 45 -13.85 12.15 -12.68
CA ARG A 45 -14.32 11.07 -13.53
C ARG A 45 -15.80 10.91 -13.24
N PRO A 46 -16.64 10.76 -14.29
CA PRO A 46 -18.02 10.36 -14.12
C PRO A 46 -18.05 9.20 -13.15
N ARG A 47 -18.76 9.35 -12.03
CA ARG A 47 -18.98 8.28 -11.07
C ARG A 47 -19.68 7.18 -11.85
N ALA A 48 -18.91 6.22 -12.36
CA ALA A 48 -19.42 5.14 -13.18
C ALA A 48 -20.60 4.57 -12.41
N THR A 49 -21.80 4.60 -13.02
CA THR A 49 -23.03 4.17 -12.37
C THR A 49 -22.79 2.77 -11.84
N VAL A 50 -22.68 2.66 -10.51
CA VAL A 50 -22.57 1.39 -9.83
C VAL A 50 -23.99 0.84 -9.80
N SER A 51 -24.16 -0.43 -10.15
CA SER A 51 -25.49 -1.03 -10.09
C SER A 51 -25.99 -1.02 -8.64
N ALA A 52 -27.29 -0.82 -8.44
CA ALA A 52 -27.90 -0.85 -7.11
C ALA A 52 -27.57 -2.14 -6.33
N GLU A 53 -27.37 -3.26 -7.06
CA GLU A 53 -26.95 -4.53 -6.50
C GLU A 53 -25.54 -4.47 -5.90
N LEU A 54 -24.58 -3.84 -6.58
CA LEU A 54 -23.22 -3.70 -6.07
C LEU A 54 -23.15 -2.78 -4.86
N ASP A 55 -23.98 -1.74 -4.82
CA ASP A 55 -24.07 -0.88 -3.64
C ASP A 55 -24.69 -1.61 -2.46
N ARG A 56 -25.70 -2.47 -2.68
CA ARG A 56 -26.19 -3.40 -1.66
C ARG A 56 -25.08 -4.31 -1.16
N CYS A 57 -24.33 -4.94 -2.07
CA CYS A 57 -23.25 -5.85 -1.71
C CYS A 57 -22.12 -5.18 -0.92
N ARG A 58 -21.84 -3.91 -1.20
CA ARG A 58 -20.87 -3.11 -0.41
C ARG A 58 -21.36 -2.86 1.01
N ALA A 59 -22.66 -2.62 1.20
CA ALA A 59 -23.23 -2.40 2.53
C ALA A 59 -23.13 -3.64 3.43
N LEU A 60 -23.04 -4.84 2.85
CA LEU A 60 -22.86 -6.10 3.57
C LEU A 60 -21.41 -6.33 4.05
N GLY A 61 -20.42 -5.59 3.53
CA GLY A 61 -19.02 -5.75 3.92
C GLY A 61 -18.49 -7.17 3.66
N VAL A 62 -17.93 -7.80 4.70
CA VAL A 62 -17.31 -9.14 4.60
C VAL A 62 -18.34 -10.21 4.25
N ASP A 63 -19.57 -10.10 4.76
CA ASP A 63 -20.64 -11.08 4.52
C ASP A 63 -21.05 -11.11 3.04
N GLY A 64 -20.99 -9.96 2.37
CA GLY A 64 -21.20 -9.86 0.92
C GLY A 64 -20.18 -10.61 0.08
N GLY A 65 -19.01 -10.99 0.65
CA GLY A 65 -18.02 -11.83 -0.02
C GLY A 65 -18.40 -13.31 -0.09
N ALA A 66 -19.17 -13.80 0.89
CA ALA A 66 -19.68 -15.16 0.91
C ALA A 66 -21.03 -15.30 0.18
N ASP A 67 -21.72 -14.18 -0.07
CA ASP A 67 -23.00 -14.15 -0.75
C ASP A 67 -22.86 -14.48 -2.26
N PRO A 68 -23.56 -15.52 -2.77
CA PRO A 68 -23.45 -15.93 -4.17
C PRO A 68 -24.01 -14.90 -5.16
N VAL A 69 -25.02 -14.12 -4.77
CA VAL A 69 -25.59 -13.04 -5.59
C VAL A 69 -24.57 -11.91 -5.75
N CYS A 70 -23.89 -11.56 -4.66
CA CYS A 70 -22.85 -10.54 -4.69
C CYS A 70 -21.63 -10.97 -5.52
N GLN A 71 -21.21 -12.23 -5.41
CA GLN A 71 -20.13 -12.76 -6.26
C GLN A 71 -20.50 -12.68 -7.76
N ALA A 72 -21.73 -13.04 -8.11
CA ALA A 72 -22.22 -12.96 -9.50
C ALA A 72 -22.27 -11.50 -10.00
N ALA A 73 -22.76 -10.56 -9.19
CA ALA A 73 -22.80 -9.14 -9.53
C ALA A 73 -21.41 -8.55 -9.75
N TRP A 74 -20.44 -8.89 -8.89
CA TRP A 74 -19.04 -8.49 -9.04
C TRP A 74 -18.39 -9.08 -10.29
N LYS A 75 -18.66 -10.35 -10.59
CA LYS A 75 -18.17 -11.01 -11.80
C LYS A 75 -18.70 -10.31 -13.05
N ALA A 76 -20.00 -10.08 -13.15
CA ALA A 76 -20.62 -9.41 -14.29
C ALA A 76 -20.05 -7.99 -14.50
N ARG A 77 -19.88 -7.22 -13.41
CA ARG A 77 -19.32 -5.87 -13.51
C ARG A 77 -17.85 -5.87 -13.95
N ARG A 78 -17.06 -6.82 -13.46
CA ARG A 78 -15.68 -7.02 -13.90
C ARG A 78 -15.62 -7.39 -15.37
N ASP A 79 -16.44 -8.35 -15.81
CA ASP A 79 -16.47 -8.79 -17.21
C ASP A 79 -16.86 -7.64 -18.14
N ALA A 80 -17.84 -6.82 -17.76
CA ALA A 80 -18.21 -5.60 -18.49
C ALA A 80 -17.09 -4.54 -18.49
N PHE A 81 -16.33 -4.41 -17.40
CA PHE A 81 -15.19 -3.49 -17.34
C PHE A 81 -14.06 -3.90 -18.28
N PHE A 82 -13.83 -5.21 -18.44
CA PHE A 82 -12.78 -5.75 -19.30
C PHE A 82 -13.24 -6.04 -20.74
N GLY A 83 -14.48 -5.70 -21.12
CA GLY A 83 -15.01 -5.95 -22.46
C GLY A 83 -15.15 -7.44 -22.80
N LYS A 84 -15.42 -8.27 -21.79
CA LYS A 84 -15.69 -9.72 -21.94
C LYS A 84 -17.19 -10.04 -21.87
N GLY A 85 -18.03 -9.02 -21.78
CA GLY A 85 -19.47 -9.13 -21.54
C GLY A 85 -20.35 -9.04 -22.80
N ASP A 86 -19.77 -8.79 -23.96
CA ASP A 86 -20.46 -8.55 -25.23
C ASP A 86 -20.03 -9.58 -26.28
N GLY A 87 -20.64 -10.76 -26.15
CA GLY A 87 -20.78 -11.76 -27.21
C GLY A 87 -22.26 -11.99 -27.53
N SER A 88 -23.04 -10.92 -27.72
CA SER A 88 -24.43 -10.96 -28.19
C SER A 88 -24.74 -9.70 -28.98
#